data_AF-A0AAE0CTW8-F1
#
_entry.id   AF-A0AAE0CTW8-F1
#
_cell.length_a   1.000
_cell.length_b   1.000
_cell.length_c   1.000
_cell.angle_alpha   90.00
_cell.angle_beta   90.00
_cell.angle_gamma   90.00
#
_symmetry.space_group_name_H-M   'P 1'
#
loop_
_entity.id
_entity.type
_entity.pdbx_description
1 polymer ?
#
loop_
_entity_poly.entity_id
_entity_poly.type
_entity_poly.pdbx_seq_one_letter_code
_entity_poly.pdbx_strand_id
1 'polypeptide(L)'
;MGFSVKNSVSYIGRGRLSTFGIDARALLGFFRVMQTNDPAFYYAIQVDEDDRLSSVFWVETRSRIAYNCFSDVVAFDTTYQVNQYKMPLAPFTGVNHHKQSVLFGCALLADETESTFIWLFTSWLEAMSGQQPGLIITDYDSAITRAVQRVFPLTKHRYCKWHIMSKMPKQMGQVYSALPKAFQVEFDKFVNKSETPEEFESAWHLLLDKYNLSGNEWLQSLYIDRKLWVSTYLRETFFAGMHATQKSSSVNSVFDGYVNARSTLQDFAEQYEKALDDRCERSQGRI
;
A
#
# COMPACT_ATOMS: atom_id res chain seq x y z
N MET A 1 -7.54 -16.89 45.47
CA MET A 1 -7.98 -15.49 45.27
C MET A 1 -7.49 -15.04 43.91
N GLY A 2 -8.41 -14.86 42.96
CA GLY A 2 -8.11 -14.50 41.59
C GLY A 2 -7.87 -13.00 41.43
N PHE A 3 -6.89 -12.64 40.60
CA PHE A 3 -6.70 -11.27 40.14
C PHE A 3 -7.19 -11.17 38.69
N SER A 4 -8.21 -10.35 38.50
CA SER A 4 -8.84 -10.04 37.22
C SER A 4 -7.96 -9.09 36.40
N VAL A 5 -7.63 -9.52 35.18
CA VAL A 5 -7.03 -8.69 34.13
C VAL A 5 -8.11 -7.76 33.58
N LYS A 6 -7.91 -6.45 33.70
CA LYS A 6 -8.77 -5.45 33.06
C LYS A 6 -8.53 -5.46 31.56
N ASN A 7 -9.51 -5.99 30.83
CA ASN A 7 -9.68 -5.76 29.39
C ASN A 7 -9.88 -4.26 29.12
N SER A 8 -9.04 -3.68 28.27
CA SER A 8 -9.27 -2.38 27.66
C SER A 8 -10.02 -2.58 26.34
N VAL A 9 -11.35 -2.34 26.35
CA VAL A 9 -12.20 -2.33 25.15
C VAL A 9 -12.84 -0.95 24.98
N SER A 10 -12.81 -0.51 23.73
CA SER A 10 -13.67 0.47 23.05
C SER A 10 -13.70 1.92 23.56
N TYR A 11 -13.09 2.80 22.76
CA TYR A 11 -13.50 4.21 22.63
C TYR A 11 -13.92 4.49 21.19
N ILE A 12 -15.01 3.86 20.74
CA ILE A 12 -15.80 4.37 19.61
C ILE A 12 -17.16 4.77 20.20
N GLY A 13 -17.35 6.08 20.40
CA GLY A 13 -18.58 6.62 20.95
C GLY A 13 -19.79 6.26 20.08
N ARG A 14 -20.90 5.86 20.72
CA ARG A 14 -22.15 5.41 20.08
C ARG A 14 -22.72 6.33 18.98
N GLY A 15 -22.39 7.63 18.98
CA GLY A 15 -22.79 8.58 17.93
C GLY A 15 -21.97 8.51 16.62
N ARG A 16 -20.77 7.92 16.62
CA ARG A 16 -19.97 7.72 15.39
C ARG A 16 -20.44 6.53 14.56
N LEU A 17 -20.94 5.49 15.23
CA LEU A 17 -21.48 4.28 14.60
C LEU A 17 -22.73 4.58 13.75
N SER A 18 -23.59 5.50 14.19
CA SER A 18 -24.78 5.91 13.43
C SER A 18 -24.43 6.68 12.16
N THR A 19 -23.42 7.55 12.20
CA THR A 19 -22.98 8.31 11.01
C THR A 19 -22.25 7.41 10.02
N PHE A 20 -21.39 6.50 10.50
CA PHE A 20 -20.72 5.52 9.65
C PHE A 20 -21.71 4.67 8.84
N GLY A 21 -22.79 4.18 9.47
CA GLY A 21 -23.82 3.42 8.75
C GLY A 21 -24.62 4.25 7.73
N ILE A 22 -24.70 5.57 7.88
CA ILE A 22 -25.31 6.46 6.88
C ILE A 22 -24.33 6.68 5.72
N ASP A 23 -23.09 7.04 6.01
CA ASP A 23 -22.01 7.25 5.04
C ASP A 23 -21.72 6.00 4.22
N ALA A 24 -21.68 4.82 4.87
CA ALA A 24 -21.53 3.53 4.21
C ALA A 24 -22.67 3.27 3.22
N ARG A 25 -23.94 3.52 3.61
CA ARG A 25 -25.08 3.35 2.71
C ARG A 25 -25.06 4.33 1.54
N ALA A 26 -24.62 5.57 1.77
CA ALA A 26 -24.44 6.56 0.71
C ALA A 26 -23.38 6.10 -0.30
N LEU A 27 -22.22 5.63 0.17
CA LEU A 27 -21.15 5.07 -0.66
C LEU A 27 -21.62 3.86 -1.47
N LEU A 28 -22.39 2.96 -0.86
CA LEU A 28 -23.00 1.83 -1.56
C LEU A 28 -24.01 2.27 -2.62
N GLY A 29 -24.82 3.29 -2.32
CA GLY A 29 -25.73 3.90 -3.27
C GLY A 29 -24.97 4.47 -4.47
N PHE A 30 -23.88 5.18 -4.23
CA PHE A 30 -22.99 5.71 -5.25
C PHE A 30 -22.43 4.60 -6.15
N PHE A 31 -21.87 3.53 -5.58
CA PHE A 31 -21.33 2.42 -6.38
C PHE A 31 -22.38 1.68 -7.20
N ARG A 32 -23.63 1.58 -6.71
CA ARG A 32 -24.75 1.03 -7.49
C ARG A 32 -25.11 1.90 -8.68
N VAL A 33 -25.10 3.22 -8.51
CA VAL A 33 -25.31 4.17 -9.62
C VAL A 33 -24.17 4.04 -10.63
N MET A 34 -22.92 3.99 -10.18
CA MET A 34 -21.76 3.80 -11.05
C MET A 34 -21.85 2.51 -11.85
N GLN A 35 -22.18 1.39 -11.21
CA GLN A 35 -22.34 0.11 -11.91
C GLN A 35 -23.55 0.07 -12.87
N THR A 36 -24.60 0.83 -12.58
CA THR A 36 -25.75 0.96 -13.48
C THR A 36 -25.38 1.75 -14.74
N ASN A 37 -24.58 2.80 -14.59
CA ASN A 37 -24.11 3.64 -15.69
C ASN A 37 -22.97 2.99 -16.49
N ASP A 38 -22.11 2.23 -15.82
CA ASP A 38 -20.98 1.52 -16.38
C ASP A 38 -20.96 0.06 -15.90
N PRO A 39 -21.51 -0.89 -16.68
CA PRO A 39 -21.58 -2.30 -16.29
C PRO A 39 -20.23 -2.98 -16.05
N ALA A 40 -19.13 -2.38 -16.52
CA ALA A 40 -17.78 -2.89 -16.29
C ALA A 40 -17.11 -2.27 -15.04
N PHE A 41 -17.75 -1.29 -14.38
CA PHE A 41 -17.42 -0.89 -13.02
C PHE A 41 -17.61 -2.09 -12.08
N TYR A 42 -16.61 -2.35 -11.25
CA TYR A 42 -16.62 -3.46 -10.30
C TYR A 42 -16.39 -2.91 -8.89
N TYR A 43 -17.15 -3.43 -7.92
CA TYR A 43 -16.88 -3.21 -6.51
C TYR A 43 -17.17 -4.47 -5.71
N ALA A 44 -16.45 -4.63 -4.60
CA ALA A 44 -16.64 -5.70 -3.63
C ALA A 44 -16.72 -5.12 -2.23
N ILE A 45 -17.49 -5.77 -1.37
CA ILE A 45 -17.74 -5.36 0.01
C ILE A 45 -17.38 -6.49 0.96
N GLN A 46 -16.72 -6.15 2.05
CA GLN A 46 -16.57 -6.98 3.22
C GLN A 46 -17.50 -6.44 4.30
N VAL A 47 -18.17 -7.34 5.01
CA VAL A 47 -18.97 -7.00 6.20
C VAL A 47 -18.36 -7.61 7.45
N ASP A 48 -18.64 -7.01 8.60
CA ASP A 48 -18.28 -7.55 9.92
C ASP A 48 -19.33 -8.55 10.43
N GLU A 49 -19.15 -9.06 11.66
CA GLU A 49 -20.05 -10.01 12.31
C GLU A 49 -21.47 -9.43 12.57
N ASP A 50 -21.63 -8.11 12.54
CA ASP A 50 -22.90 -7.39 12.71
C ASP A 50 -23.53 -7.01 11.35
N ASP A 51 -23.07 -7.59 10.23
CA ASP A 51 -23.46 -7.25 8.85
C ASP A 51 -23.22 -5.76 8.47
N ARG A 52 -22.27 -5.09 9.13
CA ARG A 52 -21.90 -3.71 8.80
C ARG A 52 -20.73 -3.69 7.83
N LEU A 53 -20.75 -2.70 6.92
CA LEU A 53 -19.65 -2.44 6.00
C LEU A 53 -18.33 -2.33 6.78
N SER A 54 -17.36 -3.19 6.48
CA SER A 54 -16.05 -3.18 7.12
C SER A 54 -14.98 -2.74 6.15
N SER A 55 -14.93 -3.33 4.96
CA SER A 55 -14.01 -2.96 3.88
C SER A 55 -14.77 -2.82 2.56
N VAL A 56 -14.24 -1.98 1.67
CA VAL A 56 -14.77 -1.84 0.32
C VAL A 56 -13.65 -1.66 -0.68
N PHE A 57 -13.80 -2.28 -1.84
CA PHE A 57 -12.87 -2.24 -2.96
C PHE A 57 -13.64 -1.88 -4.22
N TRP A 58 -13.07 -1.05 -5.09
CA TRP A 58 -13.69 -0.68 -6.35
C TRP A 58 -12.68 -0.40 -7.46
N VAL A 59 -13.14 -0.58 -8.69
CA VAL A 59 -12.38 -0.39 -9.92
C VAL A 59 -13.29 0.12 -11.04
N GLU A 60 -12.82 1.13 -11.75
CA GLU A 60 -13.48 1.63 -12.96
C GLU A 60 -13.09 0.86 -14.22
N THR A 61 -13.96 0.89 -15.23
CA THR A 61 -13.69 0.25 -16.53
C THR A 61 -12.40 0.72 -17.17
N ARG A 62 -12.11 2.03 -17.13
CA ARG A 62 -10.85 2.59 -17.67
C ARG A 62 -9.62 2.02 -16.95
N SER A 63 -9.71 1.87 -15.63
CA SER A 63 -8.64 1.27 -14.82
C SER A 63 -8.42 -0.20 -15.15
N ARG A 64 -9.48 -0.98 -15.38
CA ARG A 64 -9.39 -2.39 -15.82
C ARG A 64 -8.72 -2.50 -17.20
N ILE A 65 -9.11 -1.64 -18.14
CA ILE A 65 -8.50 -1.59 -19.48
C ILE A 65 -7.02 -1.22 -19.36
N ALA A 66 -6.69 -0.22 -18.55
CA ALA A 66 -5.30 0.18 -18.34
C ALA A 66 -4.47 -0.94 -17.69
N TYR A 67 -5.05 -1.67 -16.73
CA TYR A 67 -4.38 -2.83 -16.10
C TYR A 67 -4.07 -3.94 -17.10
N ASN A 68 -4.99 -4.23 -18.05
CA ASN A 68 -4.72 -5.21 -19.11
C ASN A 68 -3.47 -4.86 -19.94
N CYS A 69 -3.17 -3.56 -20.10
CA CYS A 69 -2.01 -3.09 -20.86
C CYS A 69 -0.75 -2.88 -20.00
N PHE A 70 -0.89 -2.61 -18.70
CA PHE A 70 0.19 -2.08 -17.86
C PHE A 70 0.34 -2.80 -16.50
N SER A 71 -0.07 -4.07 -16.42
CA SER A 71 0.00 -4.90 -15.21
C SER A 71 1.36 -5.54 -14.94
N ASP A 72 2.39 -5.25 -15.75
CA ASP A 72 3.75 -5.78 -15.56
C ASP A 72 4.30 -5.45 -14.18
N VAL A 73 4.04 -4.23 -13.70
CA VAL A 73 4.52 -3.72 -12.41
C VAL A 73 3.41 -2.93 -11.74
N VAL A 74 3.00 -3.40 -10.57
CA VAL A 74 1.95 -2.78 -9.74
C VAL A 74 2.54 -2.41 -8.39
N ALA A 75 2.25 -1.22 -7.90
CA ALA A 75 2.52 -0.81 -6.53
C ALA A 75 1.23 -0.80 -5.72
N PHE A 76 1.32 -1.34 -4.52
CA PHE A 76 0.27 -1.38 -3.51
C PHE A 76 0.82 -0.82 -2.20
N ASP A 77 0.13 0.17 -1.64
CA ASP A 77 0.53 0.87 -0.42
C ASP A 77 -0.73 1.12 0.43
N THR A 78 -0.63 1.07 1.75
CA THR A 78 -1.71 1.43 2.65
C THR A 78 -1.39 2.77 3.31
N THR A 79 -2.19 3.79 3.00
CA THR A 79 -2.05 5.11 3.62
C THR A 79 -3.09 5.29 4.73
N TYR A 80 -2.60 5.57 5.95
CA TYR A 80 -3.44 5.78 7.13
C TYR A 80 -3.99 7.21 7.14
N GLN A 81 -5.22 7.40 7.66
CA GLN A 81 -5.84 8.71 7.99
C GLN A 81 -6.42 9.54 6.83
N VAL A 82 -6.93 8.92 5.78
CA VAL A 82 -7.58 9.69 4.69
C VAL A 82 -9.06 10.01 4.95
N ASN A 83 -9.66 9.53 6.04
CA ASN A 83 -11.09 9.78 6.31
C ASN A 83 -11.37 9.86 7.81
N GLN A 84 -12.55 10.39 8.15
CA GLN A 84 -13.01 10.58 9.53
C GLN A 84 -13.09 9.29 10.36
N TYR A 85 -13.14 8.14 9.70
CA TYR A 85 -13.22 6.81 10.29
C TYR A 85 -11.85 6.14 10.49
N LYS A 86 -10.77 6.79 10.03
CA LYS A 86 -9.40 6.27 10.06
C LYS A 86 -9.21 4.94 9.33
N MET A 87 -10.07 4.64 8.35
CA MET A 87 -9.89 3.46 7.50
C MET A 87 -8.67 3.66 6.59
N PRO A 88 -7.73 2.70 6.51
CA PRO A 88 -6.63 2.73 5.56
C PRO A 88 -7.15 2.79 4.11
N LEU A 89 -6.56 3.67 3.30
CA LEU A 89 -6.77 3.69 1.86
C LEU A 89 -5.65 2.94 1.18
N ALA A 90 -6.03 1.99 0.33
CA ALA A 90 -5.13 1.07 -0.33
C ALA A 90 -5.31 1.14 -1.86
N PRO A 91 -4.61 2.06 -2.55
CA PRO A 91 -4.64 2.14 -3.99
C PRO A 91 -3.69 1.14 -4.66
N PHE A 92 -4.13 0.63 -5.80
CA PHE A 92 -3.31 -0.12 -6.73
C PHE A 92 -2.89 0.81 -7.86
N THR A 93 -1.59 0.99 -8.06
CA THR A 93 -1.06 1.92 -9.05
C THR A 93 -0.03 1.25 -9.94
N GLY A 94 0.14 1.77 -11.15
CA GLY A 94 1.21 1.37 -12.06
C GLY A 94 1.70 2.56 -12.86
N VAL A 95 2.32 2.28 -14.00
CA VAL A 95 2.82 3.28 -14.93
C VAL A 95 2.47 2.91 -16.37
N ASN A 96 2.12 3.91 -17.18
CA ASN A 96 1.94 3.71 -18.62
C ASN A 96 3.27 3.84 -19.39
N HIS A 97 3.22 3.67 -20.71
CA HIS A 97 4.36 3.80 -21.62
C HIS A 97 5.05 5.19 -21.61
N HIS A 98 4.37 6.23 -21.12
CA HIS A 98 4.95 7.56 -20.91
C HIS A 98 5.55 7.77 -19.52
N LYS A 99 5.68 6.69 -18.73
CA LYS A 99 6.14 6.74 -17.32
C LYS A 99 5.24 7.58 -16.42
N GLN A 100 3.97 7.76 -16.81
CA GLN A 100 2.99 8.46 -16.01
C GLN A 100 2.29 7.48 -15.08
N SER A 101 2.01 7.91 -13.85
CA SER A 101 1.30 7.09 -12.86
C SER A 101 -0.15 6.84 -13.30
N VAL A 102 -0.56 5.59 -13.24
CA VAL A 102 -1.93 5.12 -13.51
C VAL A 102 -2.53 4.57 -12.23
N LEU A 103 -3.78 4.93 -11.93
CA LEU A 103 -4.56 4.30 -10.87
C LEU A 103 -5.37 3.14 -11.45
N PHE A 104 -5.13 1.94 -10.93
CA PHE A 104 -5.83 0.74 -11.37
C PHE A 104 -7.02 0.37 -10.47
N GLY A 105 -7.13 0.96 -9.28
CA GLY A 105 -8.25 0.73 -8.36
C GLY A 105 -7.89 1.11 -6.93
N CYS A 106 -8.88 1.09 -6.05
CA CYS A 106 -8.72 1.50 -4.66
C CYS A 106 -9.54 0.64 -3.71
N ALA A 107 -9.09 0.56 -2.47
CA ALA A 107 -9.86 0.02 -1.37
C ALA A 107 -9.79 0.88 -0.11
N LEU A 108 -10.85 0.86 0.68
CA LEU A 108 -10.89 1.33 2.05
C LEU A 108 -11.03 0.10 2.95
N LEU A 109 -10.08 -0.08 3.86
CA LEU A 109 -9.97 -1.30 4.65
C LEU A 109 -10.45 -1.08 6.09
N ALA A 110 -11.00 -2.13 6.71
CA ALA A 110 -11.31 -2.11 8.14
C ALA A 110 -10.05 -2.06 9.00
N ASP A 111 -9.06 -2.87 8.60
CA ASP A 111 -7.80 -3.07 9.28
C ASP A 111 -6.71 -3.51 8.30
N GLU A 112 -5.49 -3.65 8.81
CA GLU A 112 -4.31 -4.13 8.05
C GLU A 112 -3.97 -5.57 8.44
N THR A 113 -4.99 -6.43 8.58
CA THR A 113 -4.80 -7.86 8.86
C THR A 113 -4.61 -8.67 7.58
N GLU A 114 -4.00 -9.85 7.72
CA GLU A 114 -3.80 -10.78 6.61
C GLU A 114 -5.13 -11.22 5.99
N SER A 115 -6.17 -11.47 6.79
CA SER A 115 -7.50 -11.83 6.30
C SER A 115 -8.12 -10.73 5.43
N THR A 116 -7.95 -9.47 5.82
CA THR A 116 -8.45 -8.32 5.05
C THR A 116 -7.69 -8.18 3.73
N PHE A 117 -6.36 -8.36 3.74
CA PHE A 117 -5.57 -8.35 2.50
C PHE A 117 -5.85 -9.54 1.59
N ILE A 118 -6.10 -10.73 2.12
CA ILE A 118 -6.53 -11.89 1.32
C ILE A 118 -7.86 -11.56 0.63
N TRP A 119 -8.85 -11.06 1.37
CA TRP A 119 -10.13 -10.65 0.79
C TRP A 119 -9.93 -9.61 -0.33
N LEU A 120 -9.11 -8.59 -0.07
CA LEU A 120 -8.83 -7.54 -1.05
C LEU A 120 -8.17 -8.11 -2.31
N PHE A 121 -7.11 -8.90 -2.17
CA PHE A 121 -6.38 -9.45 -3.32
C PHE A 121 -7.20 -10.48 -4.09
N THR A 122 -8.08 -11.23 -3.42
CA THR A 122 -9.02 -12.13 -4.11
C THR A 122 -10.05 -11.33 -4.91
N SER A 123 -10.63 -10.28 -4.31
CA SER A 123 -11.56 -9.38 -4.99
C SER A 123 -10.90 -8.65 -6.17
N TRP A 124 -9.64 -8.25 -6.02
CA TRP A 124 -8.81 -7.69 -7.09
C TRP A 124 -8.68 -8.66 -8.27
N LEU A 125 -8.36 -9.92 -7.97
CA LEU A 125 -8.16 -10.93 -9.00
C LEU A 125 -9.44 -11.20 -9.79
N GLU A 126 -10.59 -11.23 -9.11
CA GLU A 126 -11.91 -11.32 -9.76
C GLU A 126 -12.18 -10.11 -10.66
N ALA A 127 -11.93 -8.89 -10.16
CA ALA A 127 -12.08 -7.67 -10.94
C ALA A 127 -11.17 -7.64 -12.18
N MET A 128 -9.99 -8.25 -12.10
CA MET A 128 -9.03 -8.31 -13.21
C MET A 128 -9.14 -9.61 -14.02
N SER A 129 -10.29 -10.30 -13.98
CA SER A 129 -10.56 -11.50 -14.78
C SER A 129 -9.52 -12.61 -14.60
N GLY A 130 -8.98 -12.75 -13.39
CA GLY A 130 -7.94 -13.74 -13.07
C GLY A 130 -6.50 -13.30 -13.37
N GLN A 131 -6.28 -12.09 -13.90
CA GLN A 131 -4.94 -11.61 -14.26
C GLN A 131 -4.19 -11.06 -13.03
N GLN A 132 -3.15 -11.79 -12.61
CA GLN A 132 -2.23 -11.34 -11.56
C GLN A 132 -1.23 -10.30 -12.09
N PRO A 133 -0.69 -9.42 -11.23
CA PRO A 133 0.42 -8.54 -11.62
C PRO A 133 1.66 -9.37 -12.01
N GLY A 134 2.48 -8.88 -12.93
CA GLY A 134 3.78 -9.50 -13.19
C GLY A 134 4.72 -9.38 -11.97
N LEU A 135 4.72 -8.19 -11.39
CA LEU A 135 5.43 -7.85 -10.17
C LEU A 135 4.56 -6.94 -9.29
N ILE A 136 4.55 -7.18 -7.98
CA ILE A 136 3.91 -6.30 -7.01
C ILE A 136 4.93 -5.74 -6.03
N ILE A 137 4.96 -4.42 -5.91
CA ILE A 137 5.75 -3.67 -4.93
C ILE A 137 4.84 -3.30 -3.77
N THR A 138 5.21 -3.68 -2.55
CA THR A 138 4.40 -3.38 -1.36
C THR A 138 5.22 -2.79 -0.24
N ASP A 139 4.51 -2.34 0.80
CA ASP A 139 5.08 -2.09 2.10
C ASP A 139 5.81 -3.29 2.69
N TYR A 140 6.79 -2.99 3.55
CA TYR A 140 7.41 -3.98 4.42
C TYR A 140 6.43 -4.32 5.55
N ASP A 141 5.57 -5.30 5.27
CA ASP A 141 4.53 -5.78 6.16
C ASP A 141 4.29 -7.29 5.96
N SER A 142 4.30 -8.04 7.06
CA SER A 142 4.18 -9.50 7.01
C SER A 142 2.79 -9.99 6.59
N ALA A 143 1.73 -9.24 6.92
CA ALA A 143 0.36 -9.59 6.56
C ALA A 143 0.15 -9.44 5.04
N ILE A 144 0.66 -8.35 4.46
CA ILE A 144 0.66 -8.14 3.00
C ILE A 144 1.46 -9.25 2.32
N THR A 145 2.67 -9.56 2.81
CA THR A 145 3.52 -10.62 2.22
C THR A 145 2.79 -11.96 2.17
N ARG A 146 2.18 -12.40 3.28
CA ARG A 146 1.48 -13.70 3.31
C ARG A 146 0.25 -13.70 2.41
N ALA A 147 -0.50 -12.59 2.37
CA ALA A 147 -1.64 -12.45 1.47
C ALA A 147 -1.22 -12.49 -0.02
N VAL A 148 -0.13 -11.80 -0.41
CA VAL A 148 0.42 -11.87 -1.77
C VAL A 148 0.84 -13.30 -2.12
N GLN A 149 1.58 -13.98 -1.24
CA GLN A 149 2.00 -15.37 -1.47
C GLN A 149 0.81 -16.32 -1.63
N ARG A 150 -0.28 -16.07 -0.89
CA ARG A 150 -1.49 -16.90 -0.91
C ARG A 150 -2.32 -16.70 -2.17
N VAL A 151 -2.50 -15.45 -2.62
CA VAL A 151 -3.45 -15.08 -3.68
C VAL A 151 -2.77 -14.87 -5.03
N PHE A 152 -1.52 -14.41 -5.05
CA PHE A 152 -0.75 -14.12 -6.25
C PHE A 152 0.51 -15.01 -6.38
N PRO A 153 0.37 -16.35 -6.49
CA PRO A 153 1.50 -17.27 -6.51
C PRO A 153 2.42 -17.11 -7.73
N LEU A 154 1.96 -16.46 -8.81
CA LEU A 154 2.75 -16.22 -10.02
C LEU A 154 3.41 -14.83 -10.05
N THR A 155 2.99 -13.93 -9.16
CA THR A 155 3.51 -12.57 -9.07
C THR A 155 4.83 -12.53 -8.32
N LYS A 156 5.81 -11.80 -8.86
CA LYS A 156 7.04 -11.49 -8.12
C LYS A 156 6.75 -10.43 -7.06
N HIS A 157 7.02 -10.72 -5.79
CA HIS A 157 6.85 -9.75 -4.71
C HIS A 157 8.16 -8.99 -4.40
N ARG A 158 8.07 -7.67 -4.21
CA ARG A 158 9.19 -6.80 -3.80
C ARG A 158 8.75 -5.81 -2.74
N TYR A 159 9.66 -5.45 -1.83
CA TYR A 159 9.37 -4.39 -0.86
C TYR A 159 9.78 -3.02 -1.41
N CYS A 160 8.97 -2.03 -1.06
CA CYS A 160 9.28 -0.63 -1.26
C CYS A 160 10.38 -0.22 -0.28
N LYS A 161 11.56 0.12 -0.81
CA LYS A 161 12.71 0.61 -0.04
C LYS A 161 12.33 1.85 0.77
N TRP A 162 11.54 2.75 0.19
CA TRP A 162 11.09 3.95 0.91
C TRP A 162 10.37 3.59 2.21
N HIS A 163 9.43 2.63 2.18
CA HIS A 163 8.72 2.19 3.38
C HIS A 163 9.64 1.52 4.40
N ILE A 164 10.63 0.73 3.96
CA ILE A 164 11.67 0.19 4.85
C ILE A 164 12.41 1.32 5.58
N MET A 165 12.90 2.30 4.82
CA MET A 165 13.65 3.43 5.39
C MET A 165 12.78 4.30 6.31
N SER A 166 11.51 4.53 5.94
CA SER A 166 10.55 5.30 6.75
C SER A 166 10.15 4.59 8.05
N LYS A 167 10.11 3.25 8.07
CA LYS A 167 9.81 2.47 9.28
C LYS A 167 11.03 2.34 10.22
N MET A 168 12.25 2.49 9.71
CA MET A 168 13.50 2.31 10.47
C MET A 168 13.55 3.08 11.80
N PRO A 169 13.25 4.40 11.88
CA PRO A 169 13.35 5.13 13.15
C PRO A 169 12.40 4.60 14.22
N LYS A 170 11.19 4.21 13.81
CA LYS A 170 10.16 3.69 14.71
C LYS A 170 10.53 2.29 15.21
N GLN A 171 11.05 1.43 14.33
CA GLN A 171 11.35 0.04 14.66
C GLN A 171 12.62 -0.12 15.50
N MET A 172 13.62 0.73 15.27
CA MET A 172 14.86 0.73 16.03
C MET A 172 14.79 1.61 17.30
N GLY A 173 13.80 2.50 17.41
CA GLY A 173 13.50 3.27 18.62
C GLY A 173 14.69 4.10 19.12
N GLN A 174 14.98 4.00 20.42
CA GLN A 174 16.06 4.76 21.06
C GLN A 174 17.43 4.47 20.46
N VAL A 175 17.67 3.24 19.99
CA VAL A 175 18.93 2.86 19.32
C VAL A 175 19.14 3.76 18.12
N TYR A 176 18.11 3.95 17.28
CA TYR A 176 18.20 4.83 16.12
C TYR A 176 18.40 6.30 16.49
N SER A 177 17.72 6.79 17.52
CA SER A 177 17.87 8.17 17.99
C SER A 177 19.29 8.47 18.49
N ALA A 178 20.01 7.46 18.99
CA ALA A 178 21.40 7.59 19.44
C ALA A 178 22.42 7.49 18.29
N LEU A 179 22.02 7.02 17.10
CA LEU A 179 22.93 6.88 15.96
C LEU A 179 23.30 8.25 15.38
N PRO A 180 24.56 8.44 14.97
CA PRO A 180 24.96 9.66 14.29
C PRO A 180 24.29 9.75 12.91
N LYS A 181 24.09 10.98 12.41
CA LYS A 181 23.52 11.21 11.06
C LYS A 181 24.28 10.48 9.95
N ALA A 182 25.58 10.24 10.15
CA ALA A 182 26.42 9.45 9.25
C ALA A 182 25.88 8.04 8.99
N PHE A 183 25.23 7.41 9.98
CA PHE A 183 24.63 6.08 9.82
C PHE A 183 23.64 6.03 8.65
N GLN A 184 22.73 7.00 8.55
CA GLN A 184 21.70 7.02 7.49
C GLN A 184 22.32 7.17 6.11
N VAL A 185 23.36 8.01 5.99
CA VAL A 185 24.09 8.24 4.75
C VAL A 185 24.85 6.98 4.34
N GLU A 186 25.54 6.35 5.29
CA GLU A 186 26.27 5.11 5.06
C GLU A 186 25.31 3.97 4.70
N PHE A 187 24.17 3.86 5.40
CA PHE A 187 23.16 2.84 5.16
C PHE A 187 22.57 2.97 3.76
N ASP A 188 22.10 4.16 3.38
CA ASP A 188 21.56 4.39 2.03
C ASP A 188 22.63 4.19 0.94
N LYS A 189 23.88 4.56 1.23
CA LYS A 189 25.00 4.39 0.29
C LYS A 189 25.18 2.93 -0.09
N PHE A 190 25.34 2.01 0.87
CA PHE A 190 25.65 0.62 0.50
C PHE A 190 24.43 -0.10 -0.10
N VAL A 191 23.22 0.17 0.40
CA VAL A 191 21.98 -0.39 -0.18
C VAL A 191 21.79 0.00 -1.65
N ASN A 192 22.21 1.19 -2.06
CA ASN A 192 22.04 1.69 -3.43
C ASN A 192 23.26 1.49 -4.32
N LYS A 193 24.47 1.57 -3.76
CA LYS A 193 25.71 1.64 -4.53
C LYS A 193 26.53 0.35 -4.51
N SER A 194 26.18 -0.65 -3.69
CA SER A 194 26.81 -1.96 -3.81
C SER A 194 26.57 -2.53 -5.20
N GLU A 195 27.65 -2.90 -5.88
CA GLU A 195 27.59 -3.39 -7.25
C GLU A 195 27.34 -4.88 -7.32
N THR A 196 27.77 -5.61 -6.30
CA THR A 196 27.67 -7.06 -6.21
C THR A 196 27.00 -7.49 -4.89
N PRO A 197 26.40 -8.68 -4.84
CA PRO A 197 25.97 -9.29 -3.58
C PRO A 197 27.09 -9.33 -2.54
N GLU A 198 28.31 -9.70 -2.93
CA GLU A 198 29.47 -9.86 -2.05
C GLU A 198 29.88 -8.55 -1.38
N GLU A 199 29.84 -7.44 -2.14
CA GLU A 199 30.06 -6.09 -1.60
C GLU A 199 28.97 -5.70 -0.60
N PHE A 200 27.71 -6.03 -0.89
CA PHE A 200 26.61 -5.77 0.04
C PHE A 200 26.78 -6.56 1.34
N GLU A 201 27.07 -7.86 1.24
CA GLU A 201 27.25 -8.73 2.41
C GLU A 201 28.38 -8.22 3.31
N SER A 202 29.53 -7.88 2.70
CA SER A 202 30.68 -7.34 3.43
C SER A 202 30.36 -5.99 4.08
N ALA A 203 29.73 -5.07 3.34
CA ALA A 203 29.37 -3.75 3.84
C ALA A 203 28.30 -3.82 4.96
N TRP A 204 27.35 -4.76 4.85
CA TRP A 204 26.31 -4.96 5.86
C TRP A 204 26.92 -5.32 7.22
N HIS A 205 27.81 -6.31 7.26
CA HIS A 205 28.47 -6.72 8.50
C HIS A 205 29.34 -5.61 9.10
N LEU A 206 30.15 -4.94 8.27
CA LEU A 206 30.99 -3.82 8.71
C LEU A 206 30.17 -2.67 9.31
N LEU A 207 29.00 -2.37 8.73
CA LEU A 207 28.10 -1.36 9.24
C LEU A 207 27.53 -1.76 10.62
N LEU A 208 27.05 -2.99 10.76
CA LEU A 208 26.49 -3.46 12.01
C LEU A 208 27.53 -3.44 13.13
N ASP A 209 28.75 -3.87 12.86
CA ASP A 209 29.84 -3.85 13.85
C ASP A 209 30.23 -2.43 14.24
N LYS A 210 30.38 -1.53 13.25
CA LYS A 210 30.74 -0.12 13.47
C LYS A 210 29.78 0.61 14.41
N TYR A 211 28.48 0.31 14.31
CA TYR A 211 27.44 0.96 15.10
C TYR A 211 26.91 0.11 16.26
N ASN A 212 27.53 -1.06 16.51
CA ASN A 212 27.11 -2.02 17.53
C ASN A 212 25.63 -2.43 17.41
N LEU A 213 25.20 -2.76 16.19
CA LEU A 213 23.81 -3.05 15.82
C LEU A 213 23.53 -4.54 15.57
N SER A 214 24.51 -5.42 15.76
CA SER A 214 24.41 -6.86 15.41
C SER A 214 23.27 -7.59 16.13
N GLY A 215 22.85 -7.12 17.31
CA GLY A 215 21.72 -7.65 18.08
C GLY A 215 20.34 -7.06 17.73
N ASN A 216 20.23 -6.18 16.73
CA ASN A 216 18.96 -5.53 16.41
C ASN A 216 18.05 -6.47 15.56
N GLU A 217 16.96 -6.94 16.15
CA GLU A 217 16.02 -7.89 15.53
C GLU A 217 15.40 -7.38 14.21
N TRP A 218 15.13 -6.08 14.12
CA TRP A 218 14.56 -5.49 12.92
C TRP A 218 15.55 -5.49 11.75
N LEU A 219 16.83 -5.14 12.01
CA LEU A 219 17.89 -5.23 11.01
C LEU A 219 18.14 -6.68 10.59
N GLN A 220 18.08 -7.63 11.52
CA GLN A 220 18.17 -9.06 11.20
C GLN A 220 17.05 -9.51 10.26
N SER A 221 15.81 -9.06 10.52
CA SER A 221 14.66 -9.34 9.65
C SER A 221 14.86 -8.76 8.25
N LEU A 222 15.31 -7.50 8.15
CA LEU A 222 15.63 -6.89 6.85
C LEU A 222 16.73 -7.64 6.09
N TYR A 223 17.71 -8.17 6.81
CA TYR A 223 18.80 -8.94 6.22
C TYR A 223 18.30 -10.27 5.64
N ILE A 224 17.38 -10.95 6.34
CA ILE A 224 16.73 -12.17 5.82
C ILE A 224 16.02 -11.84 4.49
N ASP A 225 15.31 -10.72 4.45
CA ASP A 225 14.51 -10.31 3.30
C ASP A 225 15.29 -9.51 2.24
N ARG A 226 16.62 -9.36 2.37
CA ARG A 226 17.45 -8.48 1.51
C ARG A 226 17.26 -8.68 0.02
N LYS A 227 17.00 -9.91 -0.43
CA LYS A 227 16.78 -10.23 -1.84
C LYS A 227 15.48 -9.63 -2.42
N LEU A 228 14.58 -9.15 -1.57
CA LEU A 228 13.30 -8.55 -1.95
C LEU A 228 13.35 -7.02 -2.07
N TRP A 229 14.43 -6.36 -1.63
CA TRP A 229 14.47 -4.89 -1.54
C TRP A 229 15.82 -4.22 -1.84
N VAL A 230 16.93 -4.96 -1.76
CA VAL A 230 18.27 -4.41 -1.98
C VAL A 230 18.62 -4.39 -3.47
N SER A 231 19.04 -3.22 -3.95
CA SER A 231 19.26 -2.94 -5.38
C SER A 231 20.12 -3.97 -6.12
N THR A 232 21.20 -4.47 -5.50
CA THR A 232 22.12 -5.44 -6.14
C THR A 232 21.44 -6.77 -6.48
N TYR A 233 20.51 -7.22 -5.64
CA TYR A 233 19.74 -8.45 -5.86
C TYR A 233 18.58 -8.27 -6.85
N LEU A 234 18.25 -7.02 -7.17
CA LEU A 234 17.09 -6.63 -7.98
C LEU A 234 17.46 -6.23 -9.40
N ARG A 235 18.73 -6.28 -9.79
CA ARG A 235 19.25 -5.80 -11.08
C ARG A 235 18.58 -6.42 -12.31
N GLU A 236 18.22 -7.70 -12.23
CA GLU A 236 17.56 -8.43 -13.32
C GLU A 236 16.03 -8.26 -13.31
N THR A 237 15.49 -7.52 -12.34
CA THR A 237 14.05 -7.31 -12.21
C THR A 237 13.67 -6.01 -12.93
N PHE A 238 12.72 -6.12 -13.86
CA PHE A 238 12.12 -4.95 -14.51
C PHE A 238 11.12 -4.27 -13.57
N PHE A 239 11.26 -2.95 -13.39
CA PHE A 239 10.39 -2.14 -12.52
C PHE A 239 9.59 -1.07 -13.27
N ALA A 240 9.62 -1.05 -14.61
CA ALA A 240 8.94 -0.03 -15.42
C ALA A 240 9.28 1.44 -15.06
N GLY A 241 10.42 1.69 -14.40
CA GLY A 241 10.78 3.02 -13.88
C GLY A 241 10.12 3.40 -12.56
N MET A 242 9.29 2.52 -11.97
CA MET A 242 8.80 2.62 -10.60
C MET A 242 9.95 2.24 -9.66
N HIS A 243 10.77 3.21 -9.28
CA HIS A 243 11.85 2.90 -8.37
C HIS A 243 11.29 2.47 -7.00
N ALA A 244 11.82 1.39 -6.42
CA ALA A 244 11.54 1.04 -5.02
C ALA A 244 11.92 2.17 -4.02
N THR A 245 12.63 3.20 -4.48
CA THR A 245 13.05 4.39 -3.73
C THR A 245 12.13 5.60 -3.92
N GLN A 246 11.24 5.59 -4.91
CA GLN A 246 10.27 6.66 -5.01
C GLN A 246 9.33 6.53 -3.83
N LYS A 247 9.24 7.62 -3.06
CA LYS A 247 8.09 7.91 -2.20
C LYS A 247 6.85 7.45 -2.97
N SER A 248 5.82 6.97 -2.30
CA SER A 248 4.49 6.86 -2.90
C SER A 248 3.91 8.24 -3.27
N SER A 249 4.74 9.16 -3.81
CA SER A 249 4.35 10.38 -4.48
C SER A 249 3.41 10.10 -5.63
N SER A 250 3.31 8.88 -6.18
CA SER A 250 2.19 8.52 -7.05
C SER A 250 0.88 8.50 -6.28
N VAL A 251 0.78 7.74 -5.19
CA VAL A 251 -0.43 7.56 -4.37
C VAL A 251 -0.85 8.84 -3.65
N ASN A 252 0.09 9.46 -2.92
CA ASN A 252 -0.17 10.72 -2.22
C ASN A 252 -0.48 11.85 -3.19
N SER A 253 0.07 11.87 -4.42
CA SER A 253 -0.30 12.90 -5.43
C SER A 253 -1.61 12.63 -6.17
N VAL A 254 -2.12 11.39 -6.22
CA VAL A 254 -3.44 11.11 -6.83
C VAL A 254 -4.52 11.81 -6.02
N PHE A 255 -4.44 11.72 -4.69
CA PHE A 255 -5.48 12.23 -3.80
C PHE A 255 -5.05 13.49 -3.02
N ASP A 256 -3.85 14.05 -3.27
CA ASP A 256 -3.39 15.28 -2.62
C ASP A 256 -4.34 16.43 -2.92
N GLY A 257 -4.88 17.05 -1.88
CA GLY A 257 -5.87 18.13 -2.00
C GLY A 257 -7.32 17.69 -2.25
N TYR A 258 -7.57 16.42 -2.58
CA TYR A 258 -8.93 15.87 -2.79
C TYR A 258 -9.49 15.20 -1.53
N VAL A 259 -8.64 14.53 -0.74
CA VAL A 259 -9.06 13.73 0.42
C VAL A 259 -8.23 14.11 1.64
N ASN A 260 -8.87 14.27 2.81
CA ASN A 260 -8.18 14.57 4.06
C ASN A 260 -8.84 13.89 5.27
N ALA A 261 -8.20 13.93 6.44
CA ALA A 261 -8.66 13.26 7.66
C ALA A 261 -10.07 13.66 8.16
N ARG A 262 -10.69 14.70 7.60
CA ARG A 262 -12.07 15.12 7.89
C ARG A 262 -13.08 14.68 6.83
N SER A 263 -12.63 14.19 5.68
CA SER A 263 -13.50 13.72 4.60
C SER A 263 -14.39 12.57 5.09
N THR A 264 -15.69 12.70 4.82
CA THR A 264 -16.66 11.61 4.94
C THR A 264 -16.43 10.57 3.82
N LEU A 265 -17.06 9.40 3.90
CA LEU A 265 -16.98 8.43 2.79
C LEU A 265 -17.70 8.94 1.54
N GLN A 266 -18.73 9.77 1.72
CA GLN A 266 -19.42 10.44 0.62
C GLN A 266 -18.52 11.48 -0.05
N ASP A 267 -17.88 12.34 0.74
CA ASP A 267 -16.92 13.32 0.19
C ASP A 267 -15.81 12.60 -0.57
N PHE A 268 -15.33 11.48 -0.04
CA PHE A 268 -14.31 10.67 -0.71
C PHE A 268 -14.78 10.21 -2.10
N ALA A 269 -16.02 9.72 -2.24
CA ALA A 269 -16.55 9.27 -3.52
C ALA A 269 -16.67 10.41 -4.55
N GLU A 270 -17.19 11.57 -4.13
CA GLU A 270 -17.31 12.74 -5.00
C GLU A 270 -15.95 13.33 -5.40
N GLN A 271 -14.96 13.27 -4.50
CA GLN A 271 -13.60 13.76 -4.75
C GLN A 271 -12.78 12.76 -5.58
N TYR A 272 -13.11 11.47 -5.51
CA TYR A 272 -12.49 10.43 -6.32
C TYR A 272 -12.77 10.63 -7.81
N GLU A 273 -14.02 10.89 -8.21
CA GLU A 273 -14.35 11.20 -9.61
C GLU A 273 -13.60 12.45 -10.11
N LYS A 274 -13.61 13.52 -9.32
CA LYS A 274 -12.90 14.77 -9.66
C LYS A 274 -11.40 14.57 -9.84
N ALA A 275 -10.77 13.77 -8.97
CA ALA A 275 -9.34 13.46 -9.06
C ALA A 275 -9.00 12.68 -10.34
N LEU A 276 -9.93 11.85 -10.82
CA LEU A 276 -9.75 11.08 -12.04
C LEU A 276 -10.01 11.89 -13.31
N ASP A 277 -11.04 12.74 -13.30
CA ASP A 277 -11.34 13.64 -14.41
C ASP A 277 -10.20 14.64 -14.64
N ASP A 278 -9.70 15.28 -13.57
CA ASP A 278 -8.56 16.20 -13.64
C ASP A 278 -7.29 15.50 -14.19
N ARG A 279 -7.12 14.20 -13.93
CA ARG A 279 -6.01 13.41 -14.50
C ARG A 279 -6.23 13.08 -15.96
N CYS A 280 -7.45 12.74 -16.36
CA CYS A 280 -7.80 12.48 -17.75
C CYS A 280 -7.53 13.73 -18.60
N GLU A 281 -7.95 14.91 -18.14
CA GLU A 281 -7.71 16.19 -18.83
C GLU A 281 -6.21 16.53 -18.93
N ARG A 282 -5.45 16.35 -17.84
CA ARG A 282 -3.99 16.58 -17.84
C ARG A 282 -3.21 15.62 -18.75
N SER A 283 -3.74 14.42 -18.97
CA SER A 283 -3.15 13.43 -19.88
C SER A 283 -3.44 13.71 -21.36
N GLN A 284 -4.57 14.36 -21.67
CA GLN A 284 -4.97 14.74 -23.03
C GLN A 284 -4.40 16.10 -23.48
N GLY A 285 -4.07 17.00 -22.55
CA GLY A 285 -3.49 18.31 -22.85
C GLY A 285 -1.97 18.35 -23.11
N ARG A 286 -1.32 17.19 -23.31
CA ARG A 286 0.14 17.08 -23.55
C ARG A 286 0.49 16.39 -24.88
N ILE A 287 -0.34 16.59 -25.90
CA ILE A 287 -0.01 16.22 -27.29
C ILE A 287 0.67 17.41 -27.96
#